data_AF-A0A7W9H5P7-F1
#
_entry.id   AF-A0A7W9H5P7-F1
#
_cell.length_a   1.000
_cell.length_b   1.000
_cell.length_c   1.000
_cell.angle_alpha   90.00
_cell.angle_beta   90.00
_cell.angle_gamma   90.00
#
_symmetry.space_group_name_H-M   'P 1'
#
loop_
_entity.id
_entity.type
_entity.pdbx_description
1 polymer ?
#
loop_
_entity_poly.entity_id
_entity_poly.type
_entity_poly.pdbx_seq_one_letter_code
_entity_poly.pdbx_strand_id
1 'polypeptide(L)' 'MPSVVQLTSEFGIANATAHKVLRALREEGLTYTEPGLGSFVAEKAEKAGVEEVT' A
#
# COMPACT_ATOMS: atom_id res chain seq x y z
N MET A 1 7.94 -1.62 -1.86
CA MET A 1 7.09 -1.84 -0.66
C MET A 1 7.94 -2.38 0.49
N PRO A 2 7.64 -2.06 1.76
CA PRO A 2 8.31 -2.69 2.91
C PRO A 2 7.91 -4.17 3.04
N SER A 3 8.81 -4.97 3.59
CA SER A 3 8.51 -6.36 3.95
C SER A 3 7.66 -6.44 5.21
N VAL A 4 7.03 -7.60 5.44
CA VAL A 4 6.28 -7.88 6.67
C VAL A 4 7.17 -7.71 7.91
N VAL A 5 8.41 -8.19 7.87
CA VAL A 5 9.36 -8.06 8.98
C VAL A 5 9.63 -6.59 9.30
N GLN A 6 9.86 -5.76 8.28
CA GLN A 6 10.06 -4.32 8.47
C GLN A 6 8.82 -3.66 9.08
N LEU A 7 7.61 -3.96 8.59
CA LEU A 7 6.37 -3.43 9.15
C LEU A 7 6.17 -3.83 10.62
N THR A 8 6.44 -5.09 10.97
CA THR A 8 6.31 -5.54 12.36
C THR A 8 7.33 -4.87 13.27
N SER A 9 8.56 -4.68 12.80
CA SER A 9 9.64 -4.05 13.57
C SER A 9 9.42 -2.55 13.77
N GLU A 10 8.91 -1.86 12.74
CA GLU A 10 8.72 -0.41 12.77
C GLU A 10 7.49 0.00 13.57
N PHE A 11 6.37 -0.71 13.41
CA PHE A 11 5.10 -0.34 14.01
C PHE A 11 4.72 -1.17 15.26
N GLY A 12 5.54 -2.17 15.64
CA GLY A 12 5.26 -3.04 16.78
C GLY A 12 4.01 -3.90 16.64
N ILE A 13 3.59 -4.18 15.39
CA ILE A 13 2.37 -4.94 15.09
C ILE A 13 2.66 -6.43 14.90
N ALA A 14 1.63 -7.26 15.10
CA ALA A 14 1.71 -8.68 14.79
C ALA A 14 1.85 -8.93 13.27
N ASN A 15 2.51 -10.04 12.89
CA ASN A 15 2.64 -10.48 11.48
C ASN A 15 1.28 -10.54 10.77
N ALA A 16 0.25 -11.07 11.42
CA ALA A 16 -1.09 -11.15 10.86
C ALA A 16 -1.67 -9.77 10.52
N THR A 17 -1.37 -8.75 11.32
CA THR A 17 -1.78 -7.37 11.08
C THR A 17 -1.01 -6.77 9.90
N ALA A 18 0.32 -6.98 9.84
CA ALA A 18 1.12 -6.52 8.71
C ALA A 18 0.66 -7.11 7.37
N HIS A 19 0.27 -8.39 7.33
CA HIS A 19 -0.35 -9.00 6.15
C HIS A 19 -1.69 -8.35 5.78
N LYS A 20 -2.55 -8.05 6.77
CA LYS A 20 -3.82 -7.36 6.53
C LYS A 20 -3.61 -5.96 5.95
N VAL A 21 -2.63 -5.22 6.45
CA VAL A 21 -2.26 -3.88 5.94
C VAL A 21 -1.85 -3.96 4.47
N LEU A 22 -0.91 -4.84 4.13
CA LEU A 22 -0.44 -5.00 2.75
C LEU A 22 -1.58 -5.42 1.80
N ARG A 23 -2.50 -6.27 2.28
CA ARG A 23 -3.70 -6.65 1.53
C ARG A 23 -4.63 -5.46 1.32
N ALA A 24 -4.95 -4.70 2.37
CA ALA A 24 -5.83 -3.54 2.28
C ALA A 24 -5.27 -2.49 1.31
N LEU A 25 -3.97 -2.19 1.39
CA LEU A 25 -3.30 -1.28 0.47
C LEU A 25 -3.38 -1.74 -1.00
N ARG A 26 -3.38 -3.05 -1.26
CA ARG A 26 -3.59 -3.58 -2.62
C ARG A 26 -5.06 -3.45 -3.05
N GLU A 27 -5.99 -3.78 -2.16
CA GLU A 27 -7.43 -3.71 -2.43
C GLU A 27 -7.89 -2.26 -2.66
N GLU A 28 -7.29 -1.29 -1.98
CA GLU A 28 -7.50 0.15 -2.18
C GLU A 28 -6.78 0.72 -3.41
N GLY A 29 -6.02 -0.11 -4.14
CA GLY A 29 -5.29 0.32 -5.33
C GLY A 29 -4.07 1.21 -5.04
N LEU A 30 -3.65 1.31 -3.77
CA LEU A 30 -2.49 2.10 -3.35
C LEU A 30 -1.17 1.38 -3.64
N THR A 31 -1.22 0.07 -3.89
CA THR A 31 -0.07 -0.75 -4.25
C THR A 31 -0.42 -1.77 -5.32
N TYR A 32 0.56 -2.15 -6.12
CA TYR A 32 0.44 -3.19 -7.14
C TYR A 32 1.63 -4.15 -7.08
N THR A 33 1.47 -5.33 -7.69
CA THR A 33 2.54 -6.33 -7.76
C THR A 33 2.82 -6.63 -9.21
N GLU A 34 4.09 -6.53 -9.59
CA GLU A 34 4.59 -7.03 -10.86
C GLU A 34 5.16 -8.44 -10.67
N PRO A 35 4.65 -9.45 -11.40
CA PRO A 35 5.16 -10.82 -11.32
C PRO A 35 6.67 -10.88 -11.54
N GLY A 36 7.39 -11.50 -10.60
CA GLY A 36 8.86 -11.64 -10.66
C GLY A 36 9.66 -10.41 -10.22
N LEU A 37 9.01 -9.25 -10.02
CA LEU A 37 9.68 -7.99 -9.65
C LEU A 37 9.30 -7.49 -8.26
N GLY A 38 8.13 -7.89 -7.75
CA GLY A 38 7.68 -7.58 -6.39
C GLY A 38 6.59 -6.51 -6.35
N SER A 39 6.46 -5.83 -5.21
CA SER A 39 5.35 -4.89 -4.95
C SER A 39 5.80 -3.43 -4.88
N PHE A 40 5.03 -2.58 -5.57
CA PHE A 40 5.32 -1.17 -5.79
C PHE A 40 4.16 -0.30 -5.27
N VAL A 41 4.47 0.95 -4.94
CA VAL A 41 3.47 1.98 -4.60
C VAL A 41 2.80 2.40 -5.90
N ALA A 42 1.47 2.45 -5.95
CA ALA A 42 0.77 3.05 -7.07
C ALA A 42 1.00 4.56 -7.07
N GLU A 43 1.28 5.15 -8.23
CA GLU A 43 1.24 6.61 -8.35
C GLU A 43 -0.18 7.07 -8.00
N LYS A 44 -0.28 8.03 -7.08
CA LYS A 44 -1.57 8.60 -6.70
C LYS A 44 -2.15 9.28 -7.94
N ALA A 45 -3.09 8.63 -8.62
CA ALA A 45 -3.90 9.31 -9.61
C ALA A 45 -4.52 10.50 -8.89
N GLU A 46 -4.28 11.72 -9.36
CA GLU A 46 -4.68 13.00 -8.76
C GLU A 46 -6.21 13.16 -8.59
N LYS A 47 -7.03 12.13 -8.80
CA LYS A 47 -8.48 12.27 -8.92
C LYS A 47 -9.24 11.25 -8.07
N ALA A 48 -9.68 11.74 -6.91
CA ALA A 48 -11.04 11.54 -6.44
C ALA A 48 -11.55 12.81 -5.73
N GLY A 49 -11.81 13.86 -6.52
CA GLY A 49 -12.75 14.95 -6.20
C GLY A 49 -12.26 16.15 -5.40
N VAL A 50 -11.73 17.19 -6.08
CA VAL A 50 -12.01 18.59 -5.74
C VAL A 50 -12.25 19.37 -7.03
N GLU A 51 -13.50 19.81 -7.16
CA GLU A 51 -13.93 20.99 -7.86
C GLU A 51 -13.14 22.20 -7.32
N GLU A 52 -12.16 22.70 -8.06
CA GLU A 52 -11.66 24.07 -7.92
C GLU A 52 -11.63 24.72 -9.32
N VAL A 53 -12.73 25.42 -9.59
CA VAL A 53 -12.83 26.75 -10.21
C VAL A 53 -11.81 27.12 -11.30
N THR A 54 -12.28 27.09 -12.56
CA THR A 54 -12.12 28.18 -13.55
C THR A 54 -13.27 28.11 -14.55
#